data_AF-A0A2Z2MNK2-F1
#
_entry.id   AF-A0A2Z2MNK2-F1
#
_cell.length_a   1.000
_cell.length_b   1.000
_cell.length_c   1.000
_cell.angle_alpha   90.00
_cell.angle_beta   90.00
_cell.angle_gamma   90.00
#
_symmetry.space_group_name_H-M   'P 1'
#
loop_
_entity.id
_entity.type
_entity.pdbx_description
1 polymer ?
#
loop_
_entity_poly.entity_id
_entity_poly.type
_entity_poly.pdbx_seq_one_letter_code
_entity_poly.pdbx_strand_id
1 'polypeptide(L)'
;MVKFWKSKEDKEIERKIRMRKAKMALKQYINNLENLKRKIFFQGKEAAKLGDEALLKRSAVKYLALEERIKQAKRLLLLMEEAEVQRELVKVSANFIQFSQDIVESIAEGPGAQDIAKMQVEFEKAMGRVEELDDALASMLDLTSESILTGDFDAETIEEAASIFEESASSDLAPKDRLKAIEDAMRG
;
A
#
# COMPACT_ATOMS: atom_id res chain seq x y z
N MET A 1 8.55 43.47 -0.77
CA MET A 1 9.06 42.70 -1.92
C MET A 1 8.85 41.23 -1.59
N VAL A 2 7.85 40.59 -2.21
CA VAL A 2 7.49 39.19 -1.91
C VAL A 2 8.54 38.29 -2.56
N LYS A 3 9.26 37.48 -1.77
CA LYS A 3 10.20 36.47 -2.29
C LYS A 3 9.39 35.39 -3.01
N PHE A 4 9.34 35.44 -4.34
CA PHE A 4 8.65 34.46 -5.19
C PHE A 4 9.39 33.11 -5.35
N TRP A 5 10.54 32.92 -4.68
CA TRP A 5 11.37 31.73 -4.81
C TRP A 5 11.58 31.07 -3.45
N LYS A 6 11.03 29.85 -3.27
CA LYS A 6 11.27 29.01 -2.08
C LYS A 6 12.69 28.46 -2.11
N SER A 7 13.35 28.37 -0.95
CA SER A 7 14.69 27.76 -0.86
C SER A 7 14.64 26.25 -1.14
N LYS A 8 15.78 25.63 -1.46
CA LYS A 8 15.88 24.17 -1.62
C LYS A 8 15.44 23.44 -0.33
N GLU A 9 15.79 23.99 0.83
CA GLU A 9 15.39 23.46 2.13
C GLU A 9 13.87 23.56 2.34
N ASP A 10 13.25 24.70 2.00
CA ASP A 10 11.78 24.87 2.11
C ASP A 10 11.03 23.85 1.24
N LYS A 11 11.50 23.65 -0.01
CA LYS A 11 10.91 22.66 -0.93
C LYS A 11 11.05 21.24 -0.39
N GLU A 12 12.20 20.92 0.20
CA GLU A 12 12.43 19.63 0.85
C GLU A 12 11.51 19.41 2.05
N ILE A 13 11.31 20.42 2.90
CA ILE A 13 10.42 20.35 4.06
C ILE A 13 8.97 20.12 3.60
N GLU A 14 8.50 20.89 2.61
CA GLU A 14 7.15 20.74 2.06
C GLU A 14 6.92 19.36 1.46
N ARG A 15 7.90 18.82 0.72
CA ARG A 15 7.87 17.47 0.16
C ARG A 15 7.75 16.41 1.27
N LYS A 16 8.58 16.50 2.32
CA LYS A 16 8.50 15.59 3.49
C LYS A 16 7.12 15.64 4.15
N ILE A 17 6.56 16.84 4.32
CA ILE A 17 5.23 17.01 4.90
C ILE A 17 4.15 16.39 4.00
N ARG A 18 4.21 16.61 2.69
CA ARG A 18 3.28 16.05 1.71
C ARG A 18 3.32 14.52 1.73
N MET A 19 4.52 13.94 1.68
CA MET A 19 4.71 12.48 1.72
C MET A 19 4.16 11.88 3.01
N ARG A 20 4.47 12.50 4.16
CA ARG A 20 3.92 12.06 5.45
C ARG A 20 2.39 12.09 5.48
N LYS A 21 1.78 13.17 4.99
CA LYS A 21 0.32 13.31 4.91
C LYS A 21 -0.29 12.24 3.99
N ALA A 22 0.31 12.02 2.82
CA ALA A 22 -0.13 11.00 1.88
C ALA A 22 -0.08 9.59 2.49
N LYS A 23 1.02 9.23 3.17
CA LYS A 23 1.12 7.94 3.89
C LYS A 23 0.07 7.80 4.99
N MET A 24 -0.19 8.87 5.75
CA MET A 24 -1.24 8.87 6.78
C MET A 24 -2.62 8.65 6.18
N ALA A 25 -2.95 9.35 5.10
CA ALA A 25 -4.21 9.19 4.38
C ALA A 25 -4.37 7.76 3.86
N LEU A 26 -3.31 7.19 3.27
CA LEU A 26 -3.31 5.82 2.77
C LEU A 26 -3.48 4.78 3.87
N LYS A 27 -2.80 4.95 5.01
CA LYS A 27 -2.99 4.09 6.20
C LYS A 27 -4.43 4.16 6.70
N GLN A 28 -5.02 5.36 6.76
CA GLN A 28 -6.42 5.51 7.14
C GLN A 28 -7.37 4.85 6.13
N TYR A 29 -7.09 4.98 4.84
CA TYR A 29 -7.85 4.33 3.77
C TYR A 29 -7.81 2.80 3.90
N ILE A 30 -6.63 2.21 4.11
CA ILE A 30 -6.46 0.77 4.36
C ILE A 30 -7.28 0.33 5.58
N ASN A 31 -7.19 1.07 6.69
CA ASN A 31 -7.98 0.76 7.90
C ASN A 31 -9.49 0.80 7.63
N ASN A 32 -9.96 1.78 6.84
CA ASN A 32 -11.36 1.87 6.45
C ASN A 32 -11.79 0.69 5.57
N LEU A 33 -10.97 0.29 4.60
CA LEU A 33 -11.23 -0.89 3.77
C LEU A 33 -11.27 -2.18 4.60
N GLU A 34 -10.34 -2.37 5.55
CA GLU A 34 -10.34 -3.54 6.44
C GLU A 34 -11.58 -3.59 7.33
N ASN A 35 -12.05 -2.43 7.80
CA ASN A 35 -13.32 -2.32 8.53
C ASN A 35 -14.52 -2.70 7.66
N LEU A 36 -14.57 -2.23 6.41
CA LEU A 36 -15.63 -2.62 5.46
C LEU A 36 -15.58 -4.12 5.15
N LYS A 37 -14.38 -4.67 4.95
CA LYS A 37 -14.18 -6.10 4.69
C LYS A 37 -14.76 -6.95 5.83
N ARG A 38 -14.49 -6.57 7.09
CA ARG A 38 -15.07 -7.22 8.27
C ARG A 38 -16.60 -7.17 8.25
N LYS A 39 -17.21 -6.02 7.91
CA LYS A 39 -18.68 -5.89 7.83
C LYS A 39 -19.27 -6.78 6.74
N ILE A 40 -18.66 -6.79 5.55
CA ILE A 40 -19.08 -7.67 4.44
C ILE A 40 -18.95 -9.13 4.84
N PHE A 41 -17.88 -9.51 5.55
CA PHE A 41 -17.70 -10.86 6.05
C PHE A 41 -18.85 -11.31 6.95
N PHE A 42 -19.26 -10.47 7.92
CA PHE A 42 -20.41 -10.80 8.77
C PHE A 42 -21.71 -10.88 7.97
N GLN A 43 -21.91 -10.01 6.97
CA GLN A 43 -23.08 -10.09 6.09
C GLN A 43 -23.12 -11.39 5.28
N GLY A 44 -21.99 -11.81 4.70
CA GLY A 44 -21.86 -13.07 3.98
C GLY A 44 -22.13 -14.27 4.90
N LYS A 45 -21.61 -14.24 6.12
CA LYS A 45 -21.87 -15.26 7.14
C LYS A 45 -23.35 -15.39 7.50
N GLU A 46 -24.04 -14.26 7.69
CA GLU A 46 -25.49 -14.30 7.97
C GLU A 46 -26.28 -14.75 6.73
N ALA A 47 -25.87 -14.38 5.51
CA ALA A 47 -26.47 -14.90 4.28
C ALA A 47 -26.35 -16.44 4.19
N ALA A 48 -25.19 -16.99 4.54
CA ALA A 48 -24.97 -18.44 4.61
C ALA A 48 -25.92 -19.11 5.62
N LYS A 49 -26.08 -18.53 6.83
CA LYS A 49 -27.02 -19.05 7.85
C LYS A 49 -28.48 -19.04 7.38
N LEU A 50 -28.85 -18.07 6.56
CA LEU A 50 -30.20 -17.94 6.00
C LEU A 50 -30.42 -18.82 4.74
N GLY A 51 -29.36 -19.43 4.19
CA GLY A 51 -29.42 -20.14 2.92
C GLY A 51 -29.67 -19.23 1.70
N ASP A 52 -29.38 -17.93 1.80
CA ASP A 52 -29.53 -16.98 0.70
C ASP A 52 -28.27 -16.98 -0.18
N GLU A 53 -28.21 -17.94 -1.12
CA GLU A 53 -27.07 -18.10 -2.04
C GLU A 53 -26.79 -16.84 -2.87
N ALA A 54 -27.82 -16.11 -3.28
CA ALA A 54 -27.65 -14.91 -4.09
C ALA A 54 -27.01 -13.77 -3.28
N LEU A 55 -27.39 -13.62 -2.00
CA LEU A 55 -26.75 -12.66 -1.10
C LEU A 55 -25.35 -13.11 -0.67
N LEU A 56 -25.14 -14.41 -0.51
CA LEU A 56 -23.83 -15.01 -0.21
C LEU A 56 -22.82 -14.69 -1.33
N LYS A 57 -23.15 -15.01 -2.59
CA LYS A 57 -22.29 -14.74 -3.75
C LYS A 57 -22.01 -13.26 -3.94
N ARG A 58 -23.01 -12.40 -3.75
CA ARG A 58 -22.81 -10.93 -3.79
C ARG A 58 -21.88 -10.44 -2.68
N SER A 59 -21.93 -11.06 -1.50
CA SER A 59 -21.02 -10.73 -0.40
C SER A 59 -19.60 -11.21 -0.68
N ALA A 60 -19.44 -12.36 -1.33
CA ALA A 60 -18.15 -12.90 -1.76
C ALA A 60 -17.45 -11.98 -2.77
N VAL A 61 -18.16 -11.53 -3.81
CA VAL A 61 -17.63 -10.56 -4.80
C VAL A 61 -17.15 -9.27 -4.12
N LYS A 62 -17.95 -8.72 -3.19
CA LYS A 62 -17.57 -7.50 -2.46
C LYS A 62 -16.36 -7.73 -1.57
N TYR A 63 -16.26 -8.89 -0.94
CA TYR A 63 -15.13 -9.26 -0.10
C TYR A 63 -13.84 -9.34 -0.91
N LEU A 64 -13.87 -10.02 -2.06
CA LEU A 64 -12.74 -10.13 -2.99
C LEU A 64 -12.30 -8.76 -3.52
N ALA A 65 -13.27 -7.92 -3.92
CA ALA A 65 -12.97 -6.55 -4.34
C ALA A 65 -12.25 -5.75 -3.25
N LEU A 66 -12.68 -5.89 -1.99
CA LEU A 66 -12.02 -5.23 -0.86
C LEU A 66 -10.62 -5.79 -0.59
N GLU A 67 -10.42 -7.11 -0.67
CA GLU A 67 -9.10 -7.75 -0.57
C GLU A 67 -8.12 -7.21 -1.62
N GLU A 68 -8.55 -7.17 -2.88
CA GLU A 68 -7.71 -6.68 -3.97
C GLU A 68 -7.32 -5.21 -3.75
N ARG A 69 -8.27 -4.36 -3.33
CA ARG A 69 -8.01 -2.94 -3.05
C ARG A 69 -7.09 -2.75 -1.85
N ILE A 70 -7.25 -3.55 -0.80
CA ILE A 70 -6.34 -3.54 0.35
C ILE A 70 -4.92 -3.92 -0.11
N LYS A 71 -4.79 -4.95 -0.94
CA LYS A 71 -3.50 -5.39 -1.49
C LYS A 71 -2.85 -4.29 -2.33
N GLN A 72 -3.61 -3.65 -3.22
CA GLN A 72 -3.14 -2.53 -4.04
C GLN A 72 -2.70 -1.34 -3.17
N ALA A 73 -3.49 -0.95 -2.16
CA ALA A 73 -3.16 0.14 -1.25
C ALA A 73 -1.92 -0.16 -0.39
N LYS A 74 -1.78 -1.40 0.11
CA LYS A 74 -0.57 -1.84 0.84
C LYS A 74 0.67 -1.81 -0.06
N ARG A 75 0.55 -2.23 -1.32
CA ARG A 75 1.63 -2.12 -2.30
C ARG A 75 2.04 -0.67 -2.54
N LEU A 76 1.08 0.24 -2.69
CA LEU A 76 1.37 1.67 -2.84
C LEU A 76 2.10 2.22 -1.61
N LEU A 77 1.67 1.84 -0.40
CA LEU A 77 2.33 2.26 0.84
C LEU A 77 3.79 1.78 0.89
N LEU A 78 4.06 0.54 0.49
CA LEU A 78 5.41 -0.01 0.40
C LEU A 78 6.27 0.76 -0.61
N LEU A 79 5.71 1.11 -1.78
CA LEU A 79 6.43 1.92 -2.78
C LEU A 79 6.79 3.32 -2.24
N MET A 80 5.91 3.93 -1.45
CA MET A 80 6.20 5.22 -0.80
C MET A 80 7.31 5.09 0.26
N GLU A 81 7.34 3.99 1.00
CA GLU A 81 8.42 3.71 1.97
C GLU A 81 9.75 3.42 1.25
N GLU A 82 9.71 2.67 0.15
CA GLU A 82 10.89 2.42 -0.69
C GLU A 82 11.45 3.72 -1.29
N ALA A 83 10.58 4.61 -1.80
CA ALA A 83 11.00 5.91 -2.33
C ALA A 83 11.71 6.78 -1.26
N GLU A 84 11.22 6.77 -0.02
CA GLU A 84 11.89 7.45 1.09
C GLU A 84 13.28 6.85 1.39
N VAL A 85 13.40 5.52 1.41
CA VAL A 85 14.69 4.83 1.61
C VAL A 85 15.66 5.15 0.48
N GLN A 86 15.21 5.10 -0.77
CA GLN A 86 16.02 5.47 -1.94
C GLN A 86 16.50 6.91 -1.84
N ARG A 87 15.64 7.83 -1.39
CA ARG A 87 16.01 9.23 -1.16
C ARG A 87 17.09 9.38 -0.09
N GLU A 88 16.96 8.68 1.03
CA GLU A 88 17.98 8.68 2.08
C GLU A 88 19.31 8.12 1.57
N LEU A 89 19.27 7.04 0.80
CA LEU A 89 20.44 6.46 0.17
C LEU A 89 21.15 7.46 -0.74
N VAL A 90 20.42 8.13 -1.63
CA VAL A 90 21.01 9.12 -2.56
C VAL A 90 21.64 10.28 -1.79
N LYS A 91 21.06 10.72 -0.65
CA LYS A 91 21.65 11.75 0.21
C LYS A 91 22.94 11.30 0.89
N VAL A 92 22.96 10.07 1.41
CA VAL A 92 24.17 9.50 2.01
C VAL A 92 25.28 9.42 0.95
N SER A 93 24.94 9.01 -0.27
CA SER A 93 25.90 9.01 -1.38
C SER A 93 26.36 10.41 -1.77
N ALA A 94 25.48 11.42 -1.76
CA ALA A 94 25.86 12.81 -2.02
C ALA A 94 26.91 13.32 -1.02
N ASN A 95 26.72 13.03 0.27
CA ASN A 95 27.69 13.37 1.31
C ASN A 95 29.05 12.69 1.09
N PHE A 96 29.04 11.43 0.62
CA PHE A 96 30.27 10.70 0.33
C PHE A 96 31.04 11.28 -0.86
N ILE A 97 30.34 11.72 -1.91
CA ILE A 97 30.97 12.39 -3.07
C ILE A 97 31.58 13.71 -2.65
N GLN A 98 30.85 14.53 -1.90
CA GLN A 98 31.36 15.81 -1.41
C GLN A 98 32.63 15.60 -0.58
N PHE A 99 32.58 14.66 0.36
CA PHE A 99 33.77 14.27 1.12
C PHE A 99 34.94 13.80 0.24
N SER A 100 34.65 13.05 -0.82
CA SER A 100 35.67 12.60 -1.78
C SER A 100 36.27 13.76 -2.60
N GLN A 101 35.46 14.76 -2.96
CA GLN A 101 35.93 16.00 -3.60
C GLN A 101 36.88 16.75 -2.67
N ASP A 102 36.46 16.98 -1.42
CA ASP A 102 37.23 17.71 -0.43
C ASP A 102 38.62 17.07 -0.22
N ILE A 103 38.69 15.74 -0.20
CA ILE A 103 39.96 14.99 -0.15
C ILE A 103 40.80 15.22 -1.41
N VAL A 104 40.23 15.02 -2.61
CA VAL A 104 41.00 15.16 -3.86
C VAL A 104 41.51 16.59 -4.06
N GLU A 105 40.71 17.59 -3.72
CA GLU A 105 41.12 19.00 -3.76
C GLU A 105 42.26 19.28 -2.75
N SER A 106 42.23 18.66 -1.57
CA SER A 106 43.27 18.83 -0.56
C SER A 106 44.63 18.23 -0.95
N ILE A 107 44.67 17.28 -1.89
CA ILE A 107 45.89 16.54 -2.28
C ILE A 107 46.63 17.21 -3.46
N ALA A 108 46.16 18.36 -3.97
CA ALA A 108 46.73 19.12 -5.09
C ALA A 108 46.80 18.31 -6.41
N GLU A 109 45.79 18.51 -7.26
CA GLU A 109 45.71 18.04 -8.66
C GLU A 109 45.91 16.54 -8.89
N GLY A 110 45.01 15.73 -8.32
CA GLY A 110 44.84 14.33 -8.73
C GLY A 110 43.95 14.18 -9.98
N PRO A 111 44.22 13.21 -10.88
CA PRO A 111 43.43 12.95 -12.10
C PRO A 111 41.95 12.58 -11.85
N GLY A 112 41.51 12.46 -10.60
CA GLY A 112 40.14 12.08 -10.22
C GLY A 112 39.12 13.22 -10.22
N ALA A 113 39.52 14.50 -10.31
CA ALA A 113 38.58 15.62 -10.20
C ALA A 113 37.46 15.59 -11.26
N GLN A 114 37.80 15.20 -12.50
CA GLN A 114 36.83 15.09 -13.59
C GLN A 114 35.84 13.94 -13.40
N ASP A 115 36.28 12.82 -12.82
CA ASP A 115 35.40 11.68 -12.55
C ASP A 115 34.47 11.97 -11.38
N ILE A 116 34.92 12.70 -10.36
CA ILE A 116 34.06 13.13 -9.26
C ILE A 116 33.02 14.17 -9.73
N ALA A 117 33.39 15.09 -10.62
CA ALA A 117 32.43 16.02 -11.24
C ALA A 117 31.35 15.28 -12.05
N LYS A 118 31.72 14.22 -12.80
CA LYS A 118 30.74 13.37 -13.49
C LYS A 118 29.82 12.63 -12.51
N MET A 119 30.38 12.11 -11.42
CA MET A 119 29.57 11.50 -10.36
C MET A 119 28.55 12.51 -9.85
N GLN A 120 28.96 13.71 -9.45
CA GLN A 120 28.05 14.76 -8.96
C GLN A 120 26.85 15.01 -9.90
N VAL A 121 27.08 15.10 -11.22
CA VAL A 121 26.01 15.28 -12.21
C VAL A 121 25.04 14.10 -12.26
N GLU A 122 25.54 12.86 -12.23
CA GLU A 122 24.67 11.68 -12.21
C GLU A 122 23.86 11.58 -10.91
N PHE A 123 24.43 12.05 -9.80
CA PHE A 123 23.71 12.12 -8.52
C PHE A 123 22.61 13.18 -8.50
N GLU A 124 22.85 14.37 -9.07
CA GLU A 124 21.81 15.38 -9.23
C GLU A 124 20.64 14.86 -10.08
N LYS A 125 20.93 14.09 -11.14
CA LYS A 125 19.89 13.41 -11.94
C LYS A 125 19.11 12.37 -11.14
N ALA A 126 19.81 11.55 -10.34
CA ALA A 126 19.17 10.55 -9.48
C ALA A 126 18.24 11.21 -8.45
N MET A 127 18.68 12.30 -7.82
CA MET A 127 17.85 13.11 -6.92
C MET A 127 16.59 13.63 -7.61
N GLY A 128 16.72 14.18 -8.83
CA GLY A 128 15.58 14.66 -9.61
C GLY A 128 14.54 13.58 -9.90
N ARG A 129 14.97 12.36 -10.24
CA ARG A 129 14.06 11.22 -10.49
C ARG A 129 13.31 10.77 -9.24
N VAL A 130 14.00 10.72 -8.09
CA VAL A 130 13.36 10.39 -6.81
C VAL A 130 12.34 11.45 -6.42
N GLU A 131 12.64 12.72 -6.69
CA GLU A 131 11.69 13.81 -6.51
C GLU A 131 10.44 13.68 -7.40
N GLU A 132 10.60 13.34 -8.67
CA GLU A 132 9.46 13.09 -9.57
C GLU A 132 8.60 11.91 -9.11
N LEU A 133 9.24 10.82 -8.65
CA LEU A 133 8.56 9.63 -8.14
C LEU A 133 7.70 9.94 -6.90
N ASP A 134 8.27 10.66 -5.93
CA ASP A 134 7.58 11.08 -4.71
C ASP A 134 6.31 11.90 -5.01
N ASP A 135 6.37 12.79 -6.01
CA ASP A 135 5.22 13.62 -6.40
C ASP A 135 4.16 12.81 -7.13
N ALA A 136 4.57 11.90 -8.03
CA ALA A 136 3.65 11.00 -8.72
C ALA A 136 2.88 10.09 -7.75
N LEU A 137 3.57 9.54 -6.74
CA LEU A 137 2.96 8.70 -5.70
C LEU A 137 1.97 9.49 -4.84
N ALA A 138 2.28 10.76 -4.53
CA ALA A 138 1.36 11.63 -3.80
C ALA A 138 0.09 11.93 -4.61
N SER A 139 0.22 12.20 -5.92
CA SER A 139 -0.92 12.51 -6.80
C SER A 139 -1.80 11.30 -7.11
N MET A 140 -1.25 10.08 -7.15
CA MET A 140 -2.05 8.86 -7.37
C MET A 140 -3.11 8.66 -6.28
N LEU A 141 -2.83 9.05 -5.04
CA LEU A 141 -3.75 8.90 -3.91
C LEU A 141 -5.05 9.70 -4.11
N ASP A 142 -4.94 10.92 -4.63
CA ASP A 142 -6.09 11.81 -4.87
C ASP A 142 -7.07 11.20 -5.89
N LEU A 143 -6.56 10.42 -6.85
CA LEU A 143 -7.35 9.79 -7.92
C LEU A 143 -8.06 8.49 -7.50
N THR A 144 -7.63 7.83 -6.40
CA THR A 144 -8.17 6.51 -5.99
C THR A 144 -9.52 6.55 -5.26
N SER A 145 -10.15 7.72 -5.13
CA SER A 145 -11.38 7.90 -4.35
C SER A 145 -12.67 7.51 -5.10
N GLU A 146 -12.65 7.31 -6.42
CA GLU A 146 -13.88 7.36 -7.25
C GLU A 146 -14.49 6.04 -7.77
N SER A 147 -13.99 4.84 -7.45
CA SER A 147 -14.68 3.61 -7.91
C SER A 147 -14.51 2.45 -6.94
N ILE A 148 -15.59 2.11 -6.22
CA ILE A 148 -15.53 1.22 -5.08
C ILE A 148 -16.68 0.21 -5.19
N LEU A 149 -16.32 -1.08 -5.27
CA LEU A 149 -17.16 -2.29 -5.11
C LEU A 149 -17.66 -3.02 -6.38
N THR A 150 -17.01 -2.85 -7.53
CA THR A 150 -17.18 -3.78 -8.67
C THR A 150 -15.86 -4.45 -9.00
N GLY A 151 -15.86 -5.78 -9.10
CA GLY A 151 -14.71 -6.58 -9.54
C GLY A 151 -15.20 -7.72 -10.42
N ASP A 152 -14.43 -8.04 -11.45
CA ASP A 152 -14.68 -9.16 -12.35
C ASP A 152 -13.85 -10.35 -11.86
N PHE A 153 -14.51 -11.27 -11.17
CA PHE A 153 -13.90 -12.47 -10.60
C PHE A 153 -14.54 -13.70 -11.26
N ASP A 154 -13.72 -14.71 -11.55
CA ASP A 154 -14.22 -15.98 -12.04
C ASP A 154 -15.06 -16.70 -10.97
N ALA A 155 -15.89 -17.64 -11.42
CA ALA A 155 -16.82 -18.35 -10.55
C ALA A 155 -16.13 -19.18 -9.47
N GLU A 156 -14.95 -19.74 -9.75
CA GLU A 156 -14.19 -20.54 -8.80
C GLU A 156 -13.71 -19.67 -7.64
N THR A 157 -13.10 -18.52 -7.93
CA THR A 157 -12.65 -17.55 -6.92
C THR A 157 -13.83 -17.03 -6.07
N ILE A 158 -15.01 -16.83 -6.68
CA ILE A 158 -16.22 -16.41 -5.95
C ILE A 158 -16.68 -17.52 -4.99
N GLU A 159 -16.69 -18.78 -5.42
CA GLU A 159 -17.08 -19.91 -4.57
C GLU A 159 -16.08 -20.15 -3.44
N GLU A 160 -14.78 -20.03 -3.70
CA GLU A 160 -13.76 -20.05 -2.65
C GLU A 160 -13.97 -18.96 -1.60
N ALA A 161 -14.35 -17.74 -2.01
CA ALA A 161 -14.66 -16.68 -1.06
C ALA A 161 -15.97 -16.93 -0.32
N ALA A 162 -16.96 -17.55 -0.95
CA ALA A 162 -18.23 -17.92 -0.34
C ALA A 162 -18.06 -18.99 0.74
N SER A 163 -17.23 -20.01 0.49
CA SER A 163 -16.98 -21.12 1.41
C SER A 163 -16.40 -20.64 2.75
N ILE A 164 -15.57 -19.59 2.75
CA ILE A 164 -15.03 -18.98 3.98
C ILE A 164 -16.17 -18.49 4.90
N PHE A 165 -17.24 -17.93 4.32
CA PHE A 165 -18.40 -17.49 5.11
C PHE A 165 -19.19 -18.68 5.66
N GLU A 166 -19.39 -19.71 4.86
CA GLU A 166 -20.13 -20.93 5.22
C GLU A 166 -19.41 -21.72 6.31
N GLU A 167 -18.10 -21.88 6.22
CA GLU A 167 -17.25 -22.49 7.25
C GLU A 167 -17.37 -21.71 8.57
N SER A 168 -17.33 -20.38 8.50
CA SER A 168 -17.51 -19.53 9.68
C SER A 168 -18.93 -19.66 10.26
N ALA A 169 -19.96 -19.70 9.42
CA ALA A 169 -21.36 -19.88 9.86
C ALA A 169 -21.57 -21.23 10.55
N SER A 170 -21.00 -22.29 9.98
CA SER A 170 -21.02 -23.65 10.52
C SER A 170 -20.29 -23.75 11.87
N SER A 171 -19.23 -22.94 12.05
CA SER A 171 -18.49 -22.88 13.31
C SER A 171 -19.25 -22.23 14.48
N ASP A 172 -20.23 -21.37 14.18
CA ASP A 172 -21.08 -20.69 15.17
C ASP A 172 -22.24 -21.55 15.69
N LEU A 173 -22.60 -22.61 14.96
CA LEU A 173 -23.63 -23.55 15.41
C LEU A 173 -23.15 -24.20 16.71
N ALA A 174 -23.91 -23.96 17.79
CA ALA A 174 -23.50 -24.20 19.16
C ALA A 174 -23.10 -25.67 19.40
N PRO A 175 -22.32 -25.98 20.46
CA PRO A 175 -21.86 -27.34 20.76
C PRO A 175 -22.95 -28.42 20.76
N LYS A 176 -24.20 -28.03 21.05
CA LYS A 176 -25.37 -28.93 21.01
C LYS A 176 -25.75 -29.36 19.59
N ASP A 177 -25.60 -28.49 18.61
CA ASP A 177 -25.92 -28.81 17.21
C ASP A 177 -24.82 -29.69 16.59
N ARG A 178 -23.56 -29.50 17.03
CA ARG A 178 -22.45 -30.42 16.72
C ARG A 178 -22.66 -31.82 17.30
N LEU A 179 -23.11 -31.91 18.56
CA LEU A 179 -23.44 -33.19 19.19
C LEU A 179 -24.57 -33.90 18.46
N LYS A 180 -25.62 -33.17 18.06
CA LYS A 180 -26.76 -33.71 17.32
C LYS A 180 -26.36 -34.23 15.94
N ALA A 181 -25.53 -33.48 15.21
CA ALA A 181 -25.02 -33.91 13.90
C ALA A 181 -24.10 -35.15 13.99
N ILE A 182 -23.30 -35.26 15.06
CA ILE A 182 -22.48 -36.46 15.32
C ILE A 182 -23.35 -37.66 15.72
N GLU A 183 -24.38 -37.45 16.54
CA GLU A 183 -25.35 -38.50 16.92
C GLU A 183 -26.15 -39.01 15.72
N ASP A 184 -26.55 -38.12 14.81
CA ASP A 184 -27.27 -38.46 13.59
C ASP A 184 -26.37 -39.22 12.59
N ALA A 185 -25.08 -38.86 12.50
CA ALA A 185 -24.09 -39.55 11.67
C ALA A 185 -23.68 -40.95 12.21
N MET A 186 -23.85 -41.22 13.51
CA MET A 186 -23.62 -42.53 14.12
C MET A 186 -24.85 -43.45 14.10
N ARG A 187 -26.02 -42.93 13.70
CA ARG A 187 -27.29 -43.68 13.60
C ARG A 187 -27.66 -44.08 12.17
N GLY A 188 -26.94 -43.59 11.16
CA GLY A 188 -26.94 -44.13 9.80
C GLY A 188 -25.89 -45.21 9.61
#